data_AF-A0A7Y8KV05-F1
#
_entry.id   AF-A0A7Y8KV05-F1
#
_cell.length_a   1.000
_cell.length_b   1.000
_cell.length_c   1.000
_cell.angle_alpha   90.00
_cell.angle_beta   90.00
_cell.angle_gamma   90.00
#
_symmetry.space_group_name_H-M   'P 1'
#
loop_
_entity.id
_entity.type
_entity.pdbx_description
1 polymer ?
#
loop_
_entity_poly.entity_id
_entity_poly.type
_entity_poly.pdbx_seq_one_letter_code
_entity_poly.pdbx_strand_id
1 'polypeptide(L)' 'MHRNLVMILAVSALLAVFMIGWPGIALHVIAFPMIGLLPACVAWYKGYGEKFGTWWLYGSVLAPIAFIHVTVLPWAQR' A
#
# COMPACT_ATOMS: atom_id res chain seq x y z
N MET A 1 -6.20 -17.25 9.22
CA MET A 1 -4.84 -17.22 8.62
C MET A 1 -4.84 -17.51 7.12
N HIS A 2 -5.44 -18.60 6.64
CA HIS A 2 -5.36 -19.00 5.22
C HIS A 2 -5.85 -17.93 4.23
N ARG A 3 -6.96 -17.26 4.53
CA ARG A 3 -7.59 -16.24 3.67
C ARG A 3 -6.77 -14.95 3.55
N ASN A 4 -6.06 -14.56 4.61
CA ASN A 4 -5.18 -13.39 4.62
C ASN A 4 -3.88 -13.65 3.86
N LEU A 5 -3.31 -14.85 4.01
CA LEU A 5 -2.17 -15.30 3.22
C LEU A 5 -2.49 -15.32 1.73
N VAL A 6 -3.66 -15.83 1.35
CA VAL A 6 -4.13 -15.80 -0.05
C VAL A 6 -4.26 -14.36 -0.56
N MET A 7 -4.76 -13.44 0.27
CA MET A 7 -4.88 -12.03 -0.09
C MET A 7 -3.51 -11.37 -0.28
N ILE A 8 -2.56 -11.63 0.63
CA ILE A 8 -1.18 -11.14 0.51
C ILE A 8 -0.51 -11.70 -0.74
N LEU A 9 -0.64 -13.00 -0.98
CA LEU A 9 -0.11 -13.67 -2.18
C LEU A 9 -0.72 -13.13 -3.46
N ALA A 10 -2.04 -12.94 -3.51
CA ALA A 10 -2.74 -12.38 -4.66
C ALA A 10 -2.28 -10.95 -4.94
N VAL A 11 -2.18 -10.10 -3.92
CA VAL A 11 -1.69 -8.73 -4.04
C VAL A 11 -0.23 -8.69 -4.49
N SER A 12 0.62 -9.55 -3.94
CA SER A 12 2.04 -9.65 -4.30
C SER A 12 2.21 -10.11 -5.74
N ALA A 13 1.40 -11.07 -6.19
CA ALA A 13 1.38 -11.53 -7.58
C ALA A 13 0.89 -10.43 -8.54
N LEU A 14 -0.13 -9.66 -8.15
CA LEU A 14 -0.66 -8.57 -8.96
C LEU A 14 0.35 -7.42 -9.09
N LEU A 15 1.07 -7.11 -8.01
CA LEU A 15 2.21 -6.19 -8.02
C LEU A 15 3.33 -6.69 -8.93
N ALA A 16 3.69 -7.98 -8.86
CA ALA A 16 4.72 -8.57 -9.71
C ALA A 16 4.35 -8.50 -11.21
N VAL A 17 3.10 -8.79 -11.56
CA VAL A 17 2.60 -8.65 -12.95
C VAL A 17 2.66 -7.20 -13.42
N PHE A 18 2.29 -6.24 -12.55
CA PHE A 18 2.40 -4.81 -12.84
C PHE A 18 3.87 -4.38 -13.06
N MET A 19 4.83 -4.94 -12.30
CA MET A 19 6.27 -4.67 -12.49
C MET A 19 6.76 -5.11 -13.88
N ILE A 20 6.30 -6.27 -14.34
CA ILE A 20 6.71 -6.84 -15.62
C ILE A 20 6.16 -6.01 -16.79
N GLY A 21 4.91 -5.53 -16.67
CA GLY A 21 4.28 -4.75 -17.73
C GLY A 21 4.79 -3.31 -17.86
N TRP A 22 5.12 -2.66 -16.74
CA TRP A 22 5.39 -1.22 -16.70
C TRP A 22 6.53 -0.85 -15.74
N PRO A 23 7.77 -1.33 -15.97
CA PRO A 23 8.87 -1.21 -15.01
C PRO A 23 9.24 0.24 -14.64
N GLY A 24 9.14 1.18 -15.58
CA GLY A 24 9.44 2.59 -15.34
C GLY A 24 8.45 3.30 -14.39
N ILE A 25 7.17 2.96 -14.47
CA ILE A 25 6.13 3.52 -13.57
C ILE A 25 6.07 2.72 -12.26
N ALA A 26 6.28 1.41 -12.34
CA ALA A 26 6.25 0.51 -11.19
C ALA A 26 7.24 0.93 -10.10
N LEU A 27 8.46 1.35 -10.47
CA LEU A 27 9.47 1.85 -9.52
C LEU A 27 9.00 3.05 -8.69
N HIS A 28 8.06 3.86 -9.20
CA HIS A 28 7.57 5.05 -8.51
C HIS A 28 6.25 4.81 -7.76
N VAL A 29 5.49 3.79 -8.15
CA VAL A 29 4.16 3.51 -7.58
C VAL A 29 4.19 2.41 -6.52
N ILE A 30 5.17 1.50 -6.54
CA ILE A 30 5.27 0.35 -5.61
C ILE A 30 5.48 0.75 -4.15
N ALA A 31 6.10 1.89 -3.90
CA ALA A 31 6.35 2.35 -2.54
C ALA A 31 5.03 2.49 -1.75
N PHE A 32 3.95 2.94 -2.40
CA PHE A 32 2.67 3.17 -1.74
C PHE A 32 1.98 1.87 -1.23
N PRO A 33 1.77 0.83 -2.05
CA PRO A 33 1.25 -0.45 -1.58
C PRO A 33 2.17 -1.17 -0.58
N MET A 34 3.49 -0.95 -0.64
CA MET A 34 4.40 -1.47 0.38
C MET A 34 4.26 -0.74 1.72
N ILE A 35 4.11 0.58 1.71
CA ILE A 35 3.85 1.37 2.92
C ILE A 35 2.53 0.94 3.57
N GLY A 36 1.51 0.59 2.77
CA GLY A 36 0.23 0.07 3.25
C GLY A 36 0.34 -1.21 4.08
N LEU A 37 1.41 -2.00 3.94
CA LEU A 37 1.61 -3.21 4.76
C LEU A 37 1.83 -2.88 6.24
N LEU A 38 2.41 -1.72 6.57
CA LEU A 38 2.68 -1.33 7.95
C LEU A 38 1.39 -1.23 8.80
N PRO A 39 0.37 -0.42 8.44
CA PRO A 39 -0.88 -0.38 9.19
C PRO A 39 -1.64 -1.71 9.13
N ALA A 40 -1.52 -2.47 8.04
CA ALA A 40 -2.15 -3.78 7.92
C ALA A 40 -1.56 -4.82 8.90
N CYS A 41 -0.24 -4.85 9.05
CA CYS A 41 0.47 -5.69 10.02
C CYS A 41 0.18 -5.26 11.46
N VAL A 42 0.12 -3.95 11.74
CA VAL A 42 -0.27 -3.43 13.06
C VAL A 42 -1.70 -3.83 13.40
N ALA A 43 -2.63 -3.70 12.46
CA ALA A 43 -4.02 -4.11 12.65
C ALA A 43 -4.14 -5.63 12.87
N TRP A 44 -3.37 -6.43 12.14
CA TRP A 44 -3.30 -7.88 12.37
C TRP A 44 -2.82 -8.17 13.79
N TYR A 45 -1.70 -7.59 14.23
CA TYR A 45 -1.14 -7.82 15.57
C TYR A 45 -2.14 -7.47 16.68
N LYS A 46 -2.98 -6.45 16.47
CA LYS A 46 -4.04 -6.04 17.40
C LYS A 46 -5.31 -6.91 17.36
N GLY A 47 -5.31 -8.00 16.59
CA GLY A 47 -6.46 -8.91 16.48
C GLY A 47 -7.45 -8.56 15.37
N TYR A 48 -7.26 -7.47 14.62
CA TYR A 48 -8.12 -7.08 13.50
C TYR A 48 -7.72 -7.75 12.17
N GLY A 49 -7.20 -8.98 12.24
CA GLY A 49 -6.68 -9.70 11.07
C GLY A 49 -7.72 -9.91 9.97
N GLU A 50 -9.00 -10.01 10.32
CA GLU A 50 -10.10 -10.09 9.35
C GLU A 50 -10.28 -8.85 8.48
N LYS A 51 -9.73 -7.70 8.90
CA LYS A 51 -9.76 -6.42 8.19
C LYS A 51 -8.41 -6.07 7.54
N PHE A 52 -7.50 -7.03 7.43
CA PHE A 52 -6.14 -6.80 6.90
C PHE A 52 -6.15 -6.06 5.55
N GLY A 53 -6.96 -6.53 4.60
CA GLY A 53 -7.07 -5.89 3.27
C GLY A 53 -7.56 -4.45 3.33
N THR A 54 -8.50 -4.15 4.24
CA THR A 54 -9.00 -2.78 4.46
C THR A 54 -7.90 -1.87 4.98
N TRP A 55 -7.16 -2.31 6.00
CA TRP A 55 -6.04 -1.54 6.57
C TRP A 55 -4.88 -1.37 5.59
N TRP A 56 -4.63 -2.39 4.78
CA TRP A 56 -3.64 -2.33 3.71
C TRP A 56 -4.01 -1.29 2.64
N LEU A 57 -5.25 -1.35 2.13
CA LEU A 57 -5.75 -0.40 1.14
C LEU A 57 -5.75 1.03 1.69
N TYR A 58 -6.18 1.19 2.94
CA TYR A 58 -6.22 2.49 3.62
C TYR A 58 -4.81 3.09 3.73
N GLY A 59 -3.82 2.31 4.17
CA GLY A 59 -2.43 2.76 4.24
C GLY A 59 -1.83 3.06 2.86
N SER A 60 -2.16 2.25 1.86
CA SER A 60 -1.67 2.42 0.48
C SER A 60 -2.20 3.70 -0.18
N VAL A 61 -3.44 4.09 0.13
CA VAL A 61 -4.08 5.30 -0.39
C VAL A 61 -3.69 6.54 0.42
N LEU A 62 -3.54 6.42 1.74
CA LEU A 62 -3.10 7.55 2.57
C LEU A 62 -1.66 7.96 2.29
N ALA A 63 -0.78 7.03 1.94
CA ALA A 63 0.63 7.32 1.65
C ALA A 63 0.82 8.39 0.54
N PRO A 64 0.21 8.29 -0.66
CA PRO A 64 0.32 9.34 -1.67
C PRO A 64 -0.38 10.64 -1.27
N ILE A 65 -1.50 10.58 -0.53
CA ILE A 65 -2.19 11.79 -0.02
C ILE A 65 -1.27 12.55 0.94
N ALA A 66 -0.65 11.84 1.89
CA ALA A 66 0.30 12.40 2.83
C ALA A 66 1.54 12.95 2.13
N PHE A 67 2.04 12.24 1.11
CA PHE A 67 3.14 12.73 0.28
C PHE A 67 2.78 14.09 -0.35
N ILE A 68 1.64 14.20 -1.04
CA ILE A 68 1.18 15.46 -1.65
C ILE A 68 1.06 16.57 -0.58
N HIS A 69 0.48 16.28 0.58
CA HIS A 69 0.29 17.27 1.65
C HIS A 69 1.61 17.77 2.25
N VAL A 70 2.61 16.90 2.40
CA VAL A 70 3.88 17.25 3.03
C VAL A 70 4.86 17.88 2.03
N THR A 71 4.86 17.41 0.78
CA THR A 71 5.90 17.80 -0.20
C THR A 71 5.40 18.77 -1.26
N VAL A 72 4.17 18.61 -1.77
CA VAL A 72 3.68 19.37 -2.94
C VAL A 72 2.88 20.60 -2.52
N LEU A 73 1.94 20.44 -1.59
CA LEU A 73 1.03 21.51 -1.15
C LEU A 73 1.75 22.75 -0.59
N PRO A 74 2.79 22.64 0.26
CA PRO A 74 3.49 23.80 0.81
C PRO A 74 4.21 24.63 -0.26
N TRP A 75 4.57 24.02 -1.39
CA TRP A 75 5.21 24.69 -2.52
C TRP A 75 4.20 25.31 -3.49
N ALA A 76 2.99 24.77 -3.58
CA ALA A 76 1.92 25.34 -4.39
C ALA A 76 1.29 26.61 -3.78
N GLN A 77 1.51 26.87 -2.49
CA GLN A 77 0.99 28.04 -1.77
C GLN A 77 2.01 29.19 -1.61
N ARG A 78 3.20 29.08 -2.20
CA ARG A 78 4.21 30.15 -2.28
C ARG A 78 4.24 30.74 -3.67
#